data_AF-A0A9D1UE37-F1
#
_entry.id   AF-A0A9D1UE37-F1
#
_cell.length_a   1.000
_cell.length_b   1.000
_cell.length_c   1.000
_cell.angle_alpha   90.00
_cell.angle_beta   90.00
_cell.angle_gamma   90.00
#
_symmetry.space_group_name_H-M   'P 1'
#
loop_
_entity.id
_entity.type
_entity.pdbx_description
1 polymer ?
#
loop_
_entity_poly.entity_id
_entity_poly.type
_entity_poly.pdbx_seq_one_letter_code
_entity_poly.pdbx_strand_id
1 'polypeptide(L)'
;LVPQIKRLAGESKIIDKPSFGSVELCYEINEELLDEEALANGEIIEEITLVGLCTDICVISNAILLKAFLPEVPIIVDAACCAGVTPESHKNALEAMKKCQILIENE
;
A
#
# COMPACT_ATOMS: atom_id res chain seq x y z
N LEU A 1 8.23 1.66 -13.90
CA LEU A 1 6.85 1.33 -14.33
C LEU A 1 6.88 0.66 -15.70
N VAL A 2 6.24 -0.50 -15.84
CA VAL A 2 6.04 -1.15 -17.17
C VAL A 2 5.13 -0.27 -18.06
N PRO A 3 5.26 -0.33 -19.40
CA PRO A 3 4.54 0.58 -20.29
C PRO A 3 3.01 0.59 -20.13
N GLN A 4 2.42 -0.56 -19.78
CA GLN A 4 0.98 -0.71 -19.57
C GLN A 4 0.49 0.15 -18.41
N ILE A 5 1.16 0.07 -17.26
CA ILE A 5 0.80 0.86 -16.08
C ILE A 5 1.20 2.33 -16.27
N LYS A 6 2.34 2.62 -16.91
CA LYS A 6 2.77 4.00 -17.18
C LYS A 6 1.73 4.80 -17.98
N ARG A 7 0.98 4.16 -18.89
CA ARG A 7 -0.09 4.83 -19.64
C ARG A 7 -1.34 5.12 -18.81
N LEU A 8 -1.62 4.32 -17.79
CA LEU A 8 -2.78 4.47 -16.90
C LEU A 8 -2.49 5.42 -15.74
N ALA A 9 -1.21 5.65 -15.42
CA ALA A 9 -0.79 6.46 -14.29
C ALA A 9 -1.22 7.93 -14.37
N GLY A 10 -1.60 8.49 -15.53
CA GLY A 10 -2.16 9.84 -15.62
C GLY A 10 -1.38 10.89 -14.82
N GLU A 11 -2.08 11.56 -13.90
CA GLU A 11 -1.54 12.55 -12.95
C GLU A 11 -1.14 11.95 -11.59
N SER A 12 -1.12 10.61 -11.46
CA SER A 12 -0.71 9.94 -10.22
C SER A 12 0.72 10.32 -9.83
N LYS A 13 0.92 10.47 -8.53
CA LYS A 13 2.23 10.71 -7.93
C LYS A 13 3.13 9.48 -8.15
N ILE A 14 4.33 9.72 -8.68
CA ILE A 14 5.36 8.68 -8.86
C ILE A 14 6.43 8.87 -7.80
N ILE A 15 6.60 7.86 -6.95
CA ILE A 15 7.61 7.85 -5.88
C ILE A 15 8.71 6.86 -6.23
N ASP A 16 9.95 7.34 -6.32
CA ASP A 16 11.12 6.48 -6.46
C ASP A 16 11.53 5.95 -5.08
N LYS A 17 11.36 4.64 -4.89
CA LYS A 17 11.56 3.97 -3.60
C LYS A 17 12.94 3.31 -3.55
N PRO A 18 13.94 3.83 -2.79
CA PRO A 18 15.29 3.29 -2.76
C PRO A 18 15.44 1.99 -1.94
N SER A 19 14.41 1.58 -1.18
CA SER A 19 14.40 0.38 -0.34
C SER A 19 13.17 -0.51 -0.63
N PHE A 20 12.85 -1.53 0.18
CA PHE A 20 11.62 -2.34 0.00
C PHE A 20 10.34 -1.61 0.43
N GLY A 21 10.39 -0.84 1.51
CA GLY A 21 9.32 0.06 1.94
C GLY A 21 9.60 1.51 1.53
N SER A 22 8.56 2.32 1.36
CA SER A 22 8.67 3.75 1.11
C SER A 22 8.21 4.52 2.34
N VAL A 23 9.18 5.05 3.08
CA VAL A 23 8.88 5.98 4.18
C VAL A 23 8.35 7.31 3.62
N GLU A 24 8.83 7.73 2.44
CA GLU A 24 8.31 8.90 1.72
C GLU A 24 6.81 8.77 1.45
N LEU A 25 6.34 7.61 0.96
CA LEU A 25 4.92 7.36 0.76
C LEU A 25 4.12 7.54 2.05
N CYS A 26 4.64 7.06 3.19
CA CYS A 26 3.96 7.21 4.48
C CYS A 26 3.85 8.67 4.91
N TYR A 27 4.90 9.48 4.73
CA TYR A 27 4.84 10.89 5.05
C TYR A 27 3.85 11.64 4.17
N GLU A 28 3.89 11.38 2.87
CA GLU A 28 3.01 12.04 1.89
C GLU A 28 1.53 11.76 2.18
N ILE A 29 1.15 10.51 2.43
CA ILE A 29 -0.22 10.15 2.81
C ILE A 29 -0.60 10.75 4.16
N ASN A 30 0.33 10.77 5.12
CA ASN A 30 0.07 11.34 6.43
C ASN A 30 -0.11 12.87 6.36
N GLU A 31 0.61 13.57 5.48
CA GLU A 31 0.40 15.00 5.22
C GLU A 31 -0.98 15.24 4.60
N GLU A 32 -1.39 14.44 3.61
CA GLU A 32 -2.74 14.53 3.02
C GLU A 32 -3.85 14.31 4.07
N LEU A 33 -3.64 13.41 5.04
CA LEU A 33 -4.57 13.18 6.15
C LEU A 33 -4.61 14.30 7.20
N LEU A 34 -3.53 15.08 7.32
CA LEU A 34 -3.39 16.16 8.29
C LEU A 34 -3.64 17.54 7.68
N ASP A 35 -3.85 17.63 6.36
CA ASP A 35 -4.12 18.88 5.68
C ASP A 35 -5.45 19.46 6.19
N GLU A 36 -5.37 20.62 6.84
CA GLU A 36 -6.54 21.27 7.46
C GLU A 36 -7.62 21.66 6.45
N GLU A 37 -7.23 21.97 5.20
CA GLU A 37 -8.15 22.32 4.13
C GLU A 37 -8.84 21.05 3.59
N ALA A 38 -8.09 19.97 3.39
CA ALA A 38 -8.65 18.66 3.04
C ALA A 38 -9.60 18.15 4.13
N LEU A 39 -9.23 18.26 5.40
CA LEU A 39 -10.07 17.93 6.56
C LEU A 39 -11.34 18.77 6.59
N ALA A 40 -11.24 20.09 6.35
CA ALA A 40 -12.40 20.99 6.32
C ALA A 40 -13.35 20.68 5.15
N ASN A 41 -12.82 20.17 4.04
CA ASN A 41 -13.58 19.77 2.86
C ASN A 41 -14.06 18.30 2.90
N GLY A 42 -13.65 17.52 3.90
CA GLY A 42 -13.99 16.11 4.04
C GLY A 42 -13.23 15.17 3.10
N GLU A 43 -12.10 15.63 2.56
CA GLU A 43 -11.24 14.90 1.60
C GLU A 43 -10.19 14.06 2.33
N ILE A 44 -10.62 13.27 3.32
CA ILE A 44 -9.75 12.38 4.08
C ILE A 44 -9.59 11.03 3.37
N ILE A 45 -8.41 10.42 3.51
CA ILE A 45 -8.19 9.05 3.06
C ILE A 45 -8.89 8.09 4.01
N GLU A 46 -9.98 7.48 3.53
CA GLU A 46 -10.78 6.53 4.30
C GLU A 46 -10.15 5.13 4.36
N GLU A 47 -9.43 4.72 3.32
CA GLU A 47 -8.74 3.43 3.23
C GLU A 47 -7.62 3.47 2.19
N ILE A 48 -6.67 2.53 2.30
CA ILE A 48 -5.54 2.39 1.37
C ILE A 48 -5.49 0.96 0.85
N THR A 49 -5.69 0.79 -0.46
CA THR A 49 -5.54 -0.50 -1.13
C THR A 49 -4.19 -0.62 -1.84
N LEU A 50 -3.45 -1.67 -1.53
CA LEU A 50 -2.15 -1.97 -2.11
C LEU A 50 -2.25 -3.12 -3.12
N VAL A 51 -1.57 -2.92 -4.25
CA VAL A 51 -1.34 -3.93 -5.29
C VAL A 51 0.11 -3.86 -5.76
N GLY A 52 0.64 -4.95 -6.31
CA GLY A 52 1.94 -4.95 -6.97
C GLY A 52 2.82 -6.15 -6.64
N LEU A 53 4.13 -5.97 -6.86
CA LEU A 53 5.10 -7.07 -6.90
C LEU A 53 6.38 -6.71 -6.12
N CYS A 54 7.00 -7.63 -5.36
CA CYS A 54 6.48 -8.95 -4.96
C CYS A 54 5.70 -8.84 -3.63
N THR A 55 4.73 -9.74 -3.39
CA THR A 55 3.89 -9.76 -2.18
C THR A 55 4.73 -9.86 -0.90
N ASP A 56 5.71 -10.74 -0.93
CA ASP A 56 6.60 -11.14 0.17
C ASP A 56 7.82 -10.22 0.36
N ILE A 57 7.91 -9.12 -0.39
CA ILE A 57 8.99 -8.14 -0.28
C ILE A 57 8.42 -6.72 -0.20
N CYS A 58 7.98 -6.16 -1.33
CA CYS A 58 7.60 -4.76 -1.41
C CYS A 58 6.19 -4.52 -0.87
N VAL A 59 5.22 -5.38 -1.20
CA VAL A 59 3.83 -5.16 -0.78
C VAL A 59 3.73 -5.27 0.74
N ILE A 60 4.23 -6.37 1.32
CA ILE A 60 4.26 -6.55 2.79
C ILE A 60 5.04 -5.44 3.50
N SER A 61 6.18 -5.00 2.97
CA SER A 61 6.96 -3.91 3.60
C SER A 61 6.18 -2.61 3.64
N ASN A 62 5.51 -2.22 2.56
CA ASN A 62 4.72 -0.99 2.52
C ASN A 62 3.44 -1.12 3.34
N ALA A 63 2.77 -2.27 3.30
CA ALA A 63 1.55 -2.51 4.08
C ALA A 63 1.82 -2.39 5.59
N ILE A 64 2.91 -2.99 6.08
CA ILE A 64 3.31 -2.89 7.49
C ILE A 64 3.73 -1.46 7.85
N LEU A 65 4.50 -0.77 6.99
CA LEU A 65 4.89 0.61 7.26
C LEU A 65 3.67 1.53 7.32
N LEU A 66 2.75 1.44 6.37
CA LEU A 66 1.52 2.23 6.36
C LEU A 66 0.68 1.92 7.59
N LYS A 67 0.52 0.65 7.95
CA LYS A 67 -0.21 0.28 9.18
C LYS A 67 0.46 0.81 10.45
N ALA A 68 1.78 0.92 10.48
CA ALA A 68 2.51 1.47 11.61
C ALA A 68 2.41 3.00 11.72
N PHE A 69 2.42 3.70 10.59
CA PHE A 69 2.30 5.17 10.54
C PHE A 69 0.85 5.64 10.69
N LEU A 70 -0.10 4.87 10.15
CA LEU A 70 -1.52 5.20 10.05
C LEU A 70 -2.34 4.07 10.73
N PRO A 71 -2.24 3.91 12.05
CA PRO A 71 -2.81 2.74 12.75
C PRO A 71 -4.32 2.62 12.59
N GLU A 72 -5.02 3.74 12.45
CA GLU A 72 -6.49 3.80 12.34
C GLU A 72 -7.00 3.69 10.90
N VAL A 73 -6.13 3.88 9.89
CA VAL A 73 -6.53 3.77 8.48
C VAL A 73 -6.59 2.29 8.09
N PRO A 74 -7.71 1.80 7.53
CA PRO A 74 -7.81 0.48 6.92
C PRO A 74 -6.77 0.32 5.80
N ILE A 75 -5.89 -0.65 5.95
CA ILE A 75 -4.94 -1.06 4.91
C ILE A 75 -5.44 -2.36 4.31
N ILE A 76 -5.61 -2.37 2.99
CA ILE A 76 -6.13 -3.49 2.21
C ILE A 76 -5.03 -3.94 1.23
N VAL A 77 -4.95 -5.24 0.99
CA VAL A 77 -4.14 -5.82 -0.08
C VAL A 77 -5.04 -6.70 -0.94
N ASP A 78 -5.13 -6.38 -2.23
CA ASP A 78 -5.78 -7.25 -3.21
C ASP A 78 -4.77 -8.35 -3.62
N ALA A 79 -5.04 -9.57 -3.17
CA ALA A 79 -4.17 -10.71 -3.39
C ALA A 79 -4.11 -11.15 -4.86
N ALA A 80 -5.23 -11.08 -5.60
CA ALA A 80 -5.29 -11.40 -7.03
C ALA A 80 -4.45 -10.44 -7.88
N CYS A 81 -4.25 -9.21 -7.41
CA CYS A 81 -3.38 -8.20 -8.04
C CYS A 81 -1.94 -8.21 -7.49
N CYS A 82 -1.55 -9.24 -6.75
CA CYS A 82 -0.23 -9.41 -6.19
C CYS A 82 0.37 -10.78 -6.55
N ALA A 83 1.70 -10.91 -6.51
CA ALA A 83 2.36 -12.21 -6.62
C ALA A 83 3.66 -12.23 -5.79
N GLY A 84 3.87 -13.32 -5.06
CA GLY A 84 5.12 -13.59 -4.36
C GLY A 84 6.16 -14.25 -5.28
N VAL A 85 7.40 -14.36 -4.79
CA VAL A 85 8.46 -15.10 -5.50
C VAL A 85 8.08 -16.56 -5.75
N THR A 86 7.35 -17.17 -4.81
CA THR A 86 6.69 -18.47 -4.97
C THR A 86 5.24 -18.40 -4.48
N PRO A 87 4.36 -19.36 -4.85
CA PRO A 87 3.01 -19.43 -4.30
C PRO A 87 2.99 -19.55 -2.77
N GLU A 88 3.97 -20.27 -2.20
CA GLU A 88 4.10 -20.43 -0.75
C GLU A 88 4.53 -19.11 -0.08
N SER A 89 5.50 -18.40 -0.65
CA SER A 89 5.95 -17.12 -0.08
C SER A 89 4.88 -16.03 -0.19
N HIS A 90 4.11 -16.02 -1.29
CA HIS A 90 2.92 -15.20 -1.44
C HIS A 90 1.93 -15.44 -0.29
N LYS A 91 1.52 -16.70 -0.08
CA LYS A 91 0.58 -17.07 0.99
C LYS A 91 1.10 -16.70 2.38
N ASN A 92 2.37 -16.99 2.66
CA ASN A 92 2.98 -16.66 3.95
C ASN A 92 2.98 -15.15 4.22
N ALA A 93 3.21 -14.33 3.20
CA ALA A 93 3.15 -12.87 3.32
C ALA A 93 1.72 -12.37 3.59
N LEU A 94 0.72 -12.90 2.88
CA LEU A 94 -0.69 -12.56 3.14
C LEU A 94 -1.08 -12.92 4.59
N GLU A 95 -0.72 -14.12 5.07
CA GLU A 95 -0.99 -14.55 6.44
C GLU A 95 -0.27 -13.71 7.50
N ALA A 96 0.94 -13.22 7.21
CA ALA A 96 1.64 -12.29 8.08
C ALA A 96 0.91 -10.94 8.16
N MET A 97 0.44 -10.41 7.04
CA MET A 97 -0.31 -9.16 6.97
C MET A 97 -1.64 -9.23 7.71
N LYS A 98 -2.39 -10.35 7.59
CA LYS A 98 -3.64 -10.57 8.35
C LYS A 98 -3.44 -10.42 9.87
N LYS A 99 -2.32 -10.93 10.41
CA LYS A 99 -1.98 -10.81 11.84
C LYS A 99 -1.71 -9.36 12.27
N CYS A 100 -1.31 -8.50 11.33
CA CYS A 100 -1.10 -7.08 11.54
C CYS A 100 -2.38 -6.24 11.31
N GLN A 101 -3.56 -6.86 11.26
CA GLN A 101 -4.84 -6.19 10.97
C GLN A 101 -4.86 -5.49 9.61
N ILE A 102 -4.10 -5.99 8.64
CA ILE A 102 -4.21 -5.62 7.23
C ILE A 102 -5.25 -6.55 6.61
N LEU A 103 -6.22 -5.97 5.90
CA LEU A 103 -7.30 -6.69 5.23
C LEU A 103 -6.77 -7.29 3.92
N ILE A 104 -7.12 -8.55 3.65
CA ILE A 104 -6.75 -9.23 2.41
C ILE A 104 -8.02 -9.54 1.64
N GLU A 105 -8.07 -9.12 0.38
CA GLU A 105 -9.19 -9.35 -0.54
C GLU A 105 -8.75 -10.19 -1.74
N ASN A 106 -9.71 -10.86 -2.38
CA ASN A 106 -9.50 -11.61 -3.63
C ASN A 106 -8.37 -12.66 -3.59
N GLU A 107 -8.28 -13.45 -2.50
CA GLU A 107 -7.29 -14.52 -2.29
C GLU A 107 -7.54 -15.80 -3.12
#